data_AF-A0A3D3R984-F1
#
_entry.id   AF-A0A3D3R984-F1
#
_cell.length_a   1.000
_cell.length_b   1.000
_cell.length_c   1.000
_cell.angle_alpha   90.00
_cell.angle_beta   90.00
_cell.angle_gamma   90.00
#
_symmetry.space_group_name_H-M   'P 1'
#
loop_
_entity.id
_entity.type
_entity.pdbx_description
1 polymer ?
#
loop_
_entity_poly.entity_id
_entity_poly.type
_entity_poly.pdbx_seq_one_letter_code
_entity_poly.pdbx_strand_id
1 'polypeptide(L)'
;EAADLAAETQQTQEMYGLNNPRTADFGSRCLLARRLVERGVRFIQLYSGGNHNDANWDAHGDLEKNHSFHAGNTDQPIAALIKDLKARGLFDDTIIVWGGEFGRQPTAEY
;
A
#
# COMPACT_ATOMS: atom_id res chain seq x y z
N GLU A 1 2.37 20.33 7.42
CA GLU A 1 1.20 19.41 7.46
C GLU A 1 1.60 17.94 7.21
N ALA A 2 0.77 16.98 7.63
CA ALA A 2 1.04 15.54 7.40
C ALA A 2 1.04 15.18 5.91
N ALA A 3 0.21 15.85 5.10
CA ALA A 3 0.06 15.63 3.67
C ALA A 3 1.19 16.21 2.80
N ASP A 4 2.07 17.05 3.36
CA ASP A 4 3.25 17.53 2.65
C ASP A 4 4.33 16.45 2.64
N LEU A 5 4.26 15.58 1.63
CA LEU A 5 5.19 14.47 1.43
C LEU A 5 6.50 14.91 0.77
N ALA A 6 6.51 16.08 0.12
CA ALA A 6 7.71 16.64 -0.53
C ALA A 6 8.80 16.99 0.49
N ALA A 7 8.43 17.21 1.76
CA ALA A 7 9.35 17.44 2.86
C ALA A 7 10.18 16.19 3.27
N GLU A 8 9.86 15.00 2.75
CA GLU A 8 10.60 13.78 3.05
C GLU A 8 11.88 13.67 2.22
N THR A 9 12.91 13.03 2.79
CA THR A 9 14.18 12.86 2.08
C THR A 9 14.00 12.07 0.79
N GLN A 10 14.86 12.31 -0.21
CA GLN A 10 14.84 11.55 -1.45
C GLN A 10 14.95 10.03 -1.19
N GLN A 11 15.81 9.63 -0.25
CA GLN A 11 15.95 8.23 0.14
C GLN A 11 14.63 7.64 0.68
N THR A 12 13.88 8.40 1.49
CA THR A 12 12.55 7.99 1.95
C THR A 12 11.60 7.86 0.78
N GLN A 13 11.53 8.85 -0.11
CA GLN A 13 10.63 8.83 -1.26
C GLN A 13 10.92 7.64 -2.19
N GLU A 14 12.19 7.34 -2.44
CA GLU A 14 12.63 6.17 -3.22
C GLU A 14 12.29 4.86 -2.52
N MET A 15 12.49 4.77 -1.19
CA MET A 15 12.15 3.58 -0.41
C MET A 15 10.67 3.22 -0.55
N TYR A 16 9.78 4.21 -0.48
CA TYR A 16 8.33 4.04 -0.68
C TYR A 16 7.92 3.89 -2.16
N GLY A 17 8.86 4.01 -3.11
CA GLY A 17 8.61 3.86 -4.54
C GLY A 17 7.95 5.06 -5.22
N LEU A 18 8.07 6.27 -4.66
CA LEU A 18 7.42 7.46 -5.23
C LEU A 18 8.00 7.88 -6.59
N ASN A 19 9.20 7.43 -6.91
CA ASN A 19 9.86 7.64 -8.20
C ASN A 19 9.42 6.64 -9.29
N ASN A 20 8.57 5.66 -8.96
CA ASN A 20 8.06 4.67 -9.90
C ASN A 20 6.54 4.86 -10.09
N PRO A 21 6.06 5.18 -11.30
CA PRO A 21 4.63 5.39 -11.55
C PRO A 21 3.73 4.23 -11.10
N ARG A 22 4.26 3.00 -11.08
CA ARG A 22 3.53 1.79 -10.67
C ARG A 22 3.21 1.79 -9.17
N THR A 23 4.12 2.29 -8.33
CA THR A 23 4.00 2.25 -6.87
C THR A 23 3.69 3.60 -6.25
N ALA A 24 3.87 4.71 -6.98
CA ALA A 24 3.79 6.07 -6.44
C ALA A 24 2.45 6.41 -5.75
N ASP A 25 1.31 5.97 -6.27
CA ASP A 25 0.00 6.24 -5.66
C ASP A 25 -0.12 5.54 -4.29
N PHE A 26 0.05 4.22 -4.24
CA PHE A 26 -0.04 3.48 -2.98
C PHE A 26 1.13 3.81 -2.03
N GLY A 27 2.32 4.06 -2.57
CA GLY A 27 3.49 4.61 -1.87
C GLY A 27 3.19 5.89 -1.11
N SER A 28 2.52 6.84 -1.77
CA SER A 28 2.16 8.12 -1.15
C SER A 28 1.19 7.93 0.02
N ARG A 29 0.23 7.00 -0.13
CA ARG A 29 -0.72 6.64 0.94
C ARG A 29 -0.01 5.98 2.12
N CYS A 30 0.92 5.06 1.87
CA CYS A 30 1.75 4.43 2.91
C CYS A 30 2.62 5.47 3.65
N LEU A 31 3.26 6.39 2.93
CA LEU A 31 4.09 7.43 3.54
C LEU A 31 3.27 8.41 4.39
N LEU A 32 2.08 8.78 3.90
CA LEU A 32 1.11 9.55 4.67
C LEU A 32 0.68 8.79 5.94
N ALA A 33 0.37 7.49 5.83
CA ALA A 33 0.05 6.66 6.98
C ALA A 33 1.17 6.69 8.03
N ARG A 34 2.44 6.53 7.64
CA ARG A 34 3.55 6.66 8.60
C ARG A 34 3.53 8.01 9.31
N ARG A 35 3.35 9.11 8.57
CA ARG A 35 3.29 10.47 9.14
C ARG A 35 2.09 10.66 10.07
N LEU A 36 0.97 9.97 9.82
CA LEU A 36 -0.19 9.98 10.70
C LEU A 36 0.08 9.17 11.99
N VAL A 37 0.77 8.03 11.90
CA VAL A 37 1.20 7.26 13.08
C VAL A 37 2.11 8.10 13.98
N GLU A 38 3.10 8.80 13.41
CA GLU A 38 3.99 9.72 14.17
C GLU A 38 3.23 10.82 14.92
N ARG A 39 2.03 11.17 14.45
CA ARG A 39 1.17 12.20 15.03
C ARG A 39 0.13 11.64 16.00
N GLY A 40 0.21 10.35 16.33
CA GLY A 40 -0.68 9.70 17.29
C GLY A 40 -2.07 9.36 16.75
N VAL A 41 -2.26 9.32 15.43
CA VAL A 41 -3.52 8.85 14.84
C VAL A 41 -3.69 7.36 15.16
N ARG A 42 -4.82 7.00 15.78
CA ARG A 42 -5.06 5.67 16.36
C ARG A 42 -5.55 4.62 15.38
N PHE A 43 -6.11 5.04 14.25
CA PHE A 43 -6.66 4.13 13.25
C PHE A 43 -6.48 4.72 11.87
N ILE A 44 -5.87 3.96 10.97
CA ILE A 44 -5.58 4.35 9.59
C ILE A 44 -5.92 3.16 8.70
N GLN A 45 -6.72 3.40 7.66
CA GLN A 45 -7.06 2.40 6.67
C GLN A 45 -6.39 2.76 5.34
N LEU A 46 -5.64 1.82 4.80
CA LEU A 46 -5.08 1.90 3.46
C LEU A 46 -5.85 0.97 2.54
N TYR A 47 -6.11 1.45 1.33
CA TYR A 47 -6.85 0.70 0.33
C TYR A 47 -6.08 0.68 -1.00
N SER A 48 -6.01 -0.51 -1.60
CA SER A 48 -5.41 -0.77 -2.92
C SER A 48 -6.48 -1.28 -3.87
N GLY A 49 -6.61 -0.65 -5.05
CA GLY A 49 -7.71 -0.90 -5.99
C GLY A 49 -8.86 0.10 -5.81
N GLY A 50 -10.06 -0.28 -6.26
CA GLY A 50 -11.31 0.50 -6.05
C GLY A 50 -12.04 0.98 -7.28
N ASN A 51 -11.51 0.73 -8.47
CA ASN A 51 -12.16 1.15 -9.71
C ASN A 51 -12.93 -0.02 -10.35
N HIS A 52 -13.79 0.25 -11.34
CA HIS A 52 -14.59 -0.79 -12.00
C HIS A 52 -13.75 -1.72 -12.88
N ASN A 53 -14.23 -2.94 -13.13
CA ASN A 53 -13.58 -3.98 -13.93
C ASN A 53 -12.20 -4.39 -13.36
N ASP A 54 -11.27 -4.82 -14.21
CA ASP A 54 -9.92 -5.29 -13.83
C ASP A 54 -9.01 -4.18 -13.26
N ALA A 55 -9.53 -2.99 -12.97
CA ALA A 55 -8.81 -1.93 -12.24
C ALA A 55 -8.91 -2.08 -10.70
N ASN A 56 -9.45 -3.20 -10.23
CA ASN A 56 -9.40 -3.68 -8.86
C ASN A 56 -8.93 -5.15 -8.81
N TRP A 57 -8.97 -5.78 -7.64
CA TRP A 57 -8.53 -7.16 -7.41
C TRP A 57 -9.56 -8.25 -7.84
N ASP A 58 -10.78 -7.85 -8.22
CA ASP A 58 -11.85 -8.69 -8.77
C ASP A 58 -11.65 -8.89 -10.28
N ALA A 59 -10.64 -9.68 -10.63
CA ALA A 59 -10.26 -9.93 -12.01
C ALA A 59 -11.15 -11.00 -12.68
N HIS A 60 -11.64 -10.71 -13.88
CA HIS A 60 -12.46 -11.65 -14.68
C HIS A 60 -11.84 -12.01 -16.03
N GLY A 61 -10.89 -11.21 -16.53
CA GLY A 61 -10.25 -11.42 -17.83
C GLY A 61 -8.94 -12.22 -17.73
N ASP A 62 -7.93 -11.63 -17.09
CA ASP A 62 -6.58 -12.19 -16.98
C ASP A 62 -6.06 -12.03 -15.55
N LEU A 63 -6.13 -13.13 -14.79
CA LEU A 63 -5.75 -13.19 -13.39
C LEU A 63 -4.27 -12.88 -13.18
N GLU A 64 -3.39 -13.47 -14.00
CA GLU A 64 -1.95 -13.30 -13.84
C GLU A 64 -1.56 -11.84 -14.09
N LYS A 65 -2.04 -11.25 -15.17
CA LYS A 65 -1.79 -9.84 -15.50
C LYS A 65 -2.30 -8.92 -14.41
N ASN A 66 -3.55 -9.10 -13.97
CA ASN A 66 -4.19 -8.26 -12.97
C ASN A 66 -3.49 -8.37 -11.60
N HIS A 67 -3.32 -9.59 -11.08
CA HIS A 67 -2.75 -9.78 -9.75
C HIS A 67 -1.27 -9.43 -9.71
N SER A 68 -0.51 -9.73 -10.77
CA SER A 68 0.87 -9.27 -10.88
C SER A 68 0.94 -7.75 -10.88
N PHE A 69 0.06 -7.07 -11.62
CA PHE A 69 -0.01 -5.61 -11.65
C PHE A 69 -0.24 -5.05 -10.24
N HIS A 70 -1.35 -5.43 -9.59
CA HIS A 70 -1.73 -4.88 -8.29
C HIS A 70 -0.79 -5.28 -7.15
N ALA A 71 -0.27 -6.52 -7.15
CA ALA A 71 0.76 -6.92 -6.19
C ALA A 71 2.00 -6.05 -6.32
N GLY A 72 2.45 -5.78 -7.56
CA GLY A 72 3.57 -4.89 -7.82
C GLY A 72 3.32 -3.43 -7.46
N ASN A 73 2.07 -2.98 -7.36
CA ASN A 73 1.75 -1.63 -6.87
C ASN A 73 1.90 -1.53 -5.34
N THR A 74 1.65 -2.63 -4.63
CA THR A 74 1.56 -2.63 -3.16
C THR A 74 2.81 -3.12 -2.44
N ASP A 75 3.55 -4.06 -3.03
CA ASP A 75 4.62 -4.82 -2.38
C ASP A 75 5.72 -3.93 -1.79
N GLN A 76 6.34 -3.08 -2.62
CA GLN A 76 7.37 -2.15 -2.15
C GLN A 76 6.84 -1.14 -1.13
N PRO A 77 5.73 -0.40 -1.38
CA PRO A 77 5.20 0.55 -0.40
C PRO A 77 4.87 -0.01 0.98
N ILE A 78 4.24 -1.19 1.06
CA ILE A 78 3.87 -1.77 2.37
C ILE A 78 5.12 -2.24 3.13
N ALA A 79 6.09 -2.81 2.41
CA ALA A 79 7.39 -3.17 2.99
C ALA A 79 8.13 -1.92 3.51
N ALA A 80 8.09 -0.81 2.78
CA ALA A 80 8.67 0.46 3.19
C ALA A 80 8.01 1.01 4.47
N LEU A 81 6.67 0.98 4.56
CA LEU A 81 5.94 1.40 5.76
C LEU A 81 6.37 0.57 6.99
N ILE A 82 6.37 -0.76 6.86
CA ILE A 82 6.78 -1.66 7.95
C ILE A 82 8.21 -1.36 8.39
N LYS A 83 9.14 -1.20 7.43
CA LYS A 83 10.54 -0.91 7.72
C LYS A 83 10.73 0.45 8.39
N ASP A 84 10.02 1.47 7.94
CA ASP A 84 10.12 2.84 8.47
C ASP A 84 9.53 2.93 9.89
N LEU A 85 8.39 2.25 10.15
CA LEU A 85 7.84 2.13 11.50
C LEU A 85 8.83 1.43 12.45
N LYS A 86 9.51 0.37 12.01
CA LYS A 86 10.55 -0.30 12.80
C LYS A 86 11.74 0.62 13.09
N ALA A 87 12.25 1.31 12.06
CA ALA A 87 13.38 2.22 12.21
C ALA A 87 13.11 3.38 13.18
N ARG A 88 11.84 3.74 13.36
CA ARG A 88 11.38 4.82 14.25
C ARG A 88 10.92 4.33 15.62
N GLY A 89 10.98 3.02 15.89
CA GLY A 89 10.46 2.44 17.13
C GLY A 89 8.93 2.52 17.28
N LEU A 90 8.20 2.79 16.19
CA LEU A 90 6.74 2.90 16.19
C LEU A 90 6.06 1.55 15.94
N PHE A 91 6.79 0.57 15.41
CA PHE A 91 6.22 -0.74 15.08
C PHE A 91 5.77 -1.53 16.32
N ASP A 92 6.46 -1.37 17.45
CA ASP A 92 6.15 -2.12 18.68
C ASP A 92 4.78 -1.72 19.27
N ASP A 93 4.33 -0.49 19.00
CA ASP A 93 3.03 0.04 19.43
C ASP A 93 1.98 0.06 18.30
N THR A 94 2.32 -0.41 17.09
CA THR A 94 1.45 -0.37 15.91
C THR A 94 1.15 -1.76 15.37
N ILE A 95 -0.12 -2.16 15.43
CA ILE A 95 -0.59 -3.39 14.77
C ILE A 95 -0.91 -3.08 13.30
N ILE A 96 -0.37 -3.90 12.39
CA ILE A 96 -0.72 -3.87 10.97
C ILE A 96 -1.53 -5.12 10.65
N VAL A 97 -2.75 -4.90 10.14
CA VAL A 97 -3.62 -5.96 9.61
C VAL A 97 -3.65 -5.83 8.09
N TRP A 98 -3.26 -6.89 7.38
CA TRP A 98 -3.20 -6.93 5.92
C TRP A 98 -4.07 -8.06 5.38
N GLY A 99 -5.02 -7.72 4.52
CA GLY A 99 -5.94 -8.69 3.93
C GLY A 99 -6.81 -8.07 2.85
N GLY A 100 -7.53 -8.93 2.13
CA GLY A 100 -8.57 -8.53 1.17
C GLY A 100 -9.98 -8.67 1.75
N GLU A 101 -10.97 -8.15 1.03
CA GLU A 101 -12.38 -8.23 1.41
C GLU A 101 -12.92 -9.67 1.33
N PHE A 102 -12.58 -10.39 0.27
CA PHE A 102 -12.96 -11.78 0.03
C PHE A 102 -11.88 -12.48 -0.81
N GLY A 103 -11.88 -13.82 -0.78
CA GLY A 103 -11.11 -14.65 -1.70
C GLY A 103 -12.03 -15.28 -2.75
N ARG A 104 -11.52 -15.53 -3.96
CA ARG A 104 -12.20 -16.33 -4.98
C ARG A 104 -11.37 -17.56 -5.31
N GLN A 105 -12.04 -18.68 -5.54
CA GLN A 105 -11.39 -19.86 -6.10
C GLN A 105 -11.18 -19.66 -7.61
N PRO A 106 -10.06 -20.15 -8.19
CA PRO A 106 -9.76 -20.01 -9.61
C PRO A 106 -10.60 -20.93 -10.52
N THR A 107 -11.61 -21.61 -9.98
CA THR A 107 -12.48 -22.52 -10.71
C THR A 107 -13.74 -21.78 -11.15
N ALA A 108 -14.06 -21.85 -12.44
CA ALA A 108 -15.36 -21.41 -12.94
C ALA A 108 -16.48 -22.30 -12.36
N GLU A 109 -17.55 -21.69 -11.83
CA GLU A 109 -18.82 -22.39 -11.72
C GLU A 109 -19.35 -22.56 -13.15
N TYR A 110 -19.52 -23.82 -13.57
CA TYR A 110 -20.12 -24.21 -14.84
C TYR A 110 -21.63 -23.99 -14.83
#